data_AF-A0A7C7KRC8-F1
#
_entry.id   AF-A0A7C7KRC8-F1
#
_cell.length_a   1.000
_cell.length_b   1.000
_cell.length_c   1.000
_cell.angle_alpha   90.00
_cell.angle_beta   90.00
_cell.angle_gamma   90.00
#
_symmetry.space_group_name_H-M   'P 1'
#
loop_
_entity.id
_entity.type
_entity.pdbx_description
1 polymer ?
#
loop_
_entity_poly.entity_id
_entity_poly.type
_entity_poly.pdbx_seq_one_letter_code
_entity_poly.pdbx_strand_id
1 'polypeptide(L)'
;PKVDVVITTGGTGVTGRDVTPEAFKQVMEKEIEGFGELFRWISYQKVGTSTIQSRAIGGVADGTYLFALPGSPSACKDGWEEILKYQLDSRHKPCNLVELMPRLKEHLKAAS
;
A
#
# COMPACT_ATOMS: atom_id res chain seq x y z
N PRO A 1 -8.40 16.58 -2.00
CA PRO A 1 -7.68 16.01 -3.17
C PRO A 1 -8.68 15.42 -4.16
N LYS A 2 -8.39 15.43 -5.47
CA LYS A 2 -9.18 14.72 -6.50
C LYS A 2 -8.72 13.26 -6.72
N VAL A 3 -7.73 12.81 -5.96
CA VAL A 3 -7.10 11.50 -6.11
C VAL A 3 -7.46 10.66 -4.89
N ASP A 4 -8.05 9.49 -5.12
CA ASP A 4 -8.46 8.58 -4.05
C ASP A 4 -7.36 7.58 -3.68
N VAL A 5 -6.51 7.20 -4.65
CA VAL A 5 -5.46 6.20 -4.49
C VAL A 5 -4.22 6.59 -5.30
N VAL A 6 -3.05 6.46 -4.67
CA VAL A 6 -1.74 6.54 -5.30
C VAL A 6 -1.06 5.18 -5.20
N ILE A 7 -0.62 4.64 -6.33
CA ILE A 7 0.16 3.40 -6.39
C ILE A 7 1.50 3.74 -7.05
N THR A 8 2.60 3.44 -6.37
CA THR A 8 3.96 3.61 -6.89
C THR A 8 4.64 2.26 -7.06
N THR A 9 5.64 2.22 -7.93
CA THR A 9 6.49 1.04 -8.14
C THR A 9 7.96 1.45 -8.11
N GLY A 10 8.77 0.67 -7.41
CA GLY A 10 10.21 0.88 -7.29
C GLY A 10 10.64 1.66 -6.05
N GLY A 11 11.95 1.64 -5.80
CA GLY A 11 12.56 2.32 -4.65
C GLY A 11 12.24 1.69 -3.29
N THR A 12 11.72 0.46 -3.24
CA THR A 12 11.43 -0.29 -2.02
C THR A 12 12.50 -1.32 -1.67
N GLY A 13 13.63 -1.34 -2.39
CA GLY A 13 14.75 -2.23 -2.07
C GLY A 13 15.51 -1.80 -0.80
N VAL A 14 16.70 -2.34 -0.60
CA VAL A 14 17.57 -2.03 0.56
C VAL A 14 18.86 -1.29 0.15
N THR A 15 18.95 -0.83 -1.09
CA THR A 15 20.13 -0.09 -1.58
C THR A 15 20.00 1.40 -1.28
N GLY A 16 21.10 2.16 -1.36
CA GLY A 16 21.11 3.59 -1.02
C GLY A 16 20.22 4.50 -1.89
N ARG A 17 19.66 3.99 -2.99
CA ARG A 17 18.69 4.72 -3.84
C ARG A 17 17.23 4.39 -3.49
N ASP A 18 17.01 3.35 -2.70
CA ASP A 18 15.67 2.88 -2.34
C ASP A 18 15.13 3.69 -1.14
N VAL A 19 14.34 4.73 -1.43
CA VAL A 19 13.84 5.68 -0.42
C VAL A 19 12.32 5.78 -0.37
N THR A 20 11.60 4.96 -1.15
CA THR A 20 10.14 5.07 -1.26
C THR A 20 9.44 4.85 0.10
N PRO A 21 9.81 3.85 0.93
CA PRO A 21 9.17 3.67 2.23
C PRO A 21 9.43 4.83 3.19
N GLU A 22 10.63 5.40 3.18
CA GLU A 22 10.97 6.59 3.96
C GLU A 22 10.10 7.78 3.56
N ALA A 23 9.97 8.05 2.25
CA ALA A 23 9.14 9.12 1.73
C ALA A 23 7.66 8.92 2.09
N PHE A 24 7.16 7.69 2.02
CA PHE A 24 5.79 7.36 2.42
C PHE A 24 5.56 7.61 3.92
N LYS A 25 6.48 7.15 4.78
CA LYS A 25 6.39 7.35 6.24
C LYS A 25 6.39 8.82 6.66
N GLN A 26 6.94 9.71 5.84
CA GLN A 26 6.89 11.15 6.11
C GLN A 26 5.53 11.79 5.84
N VAL A 27 4.70 11.19 4.98
CA VAL A 27 3.42 11.79 4.57
C VAL A 27 2.20 11.04 5.08
N MET A 28 2.33 9.74 5.39
CA MET A 28 1.22 8.93 5.89
C MET A 28 0.84 9.33 7.31
N GLU A 29 -0.46 9.51 7.53
CA GLU A 29 -1.06 9.71 8.86
C GLU A 29 -1.26 8.38 9.57
N LYS A 30 -1.56 7.33 8.81
CA LYS A 30 -1.79 5.97 9.31
C LYS A 30 -1.19 4.96 8.35
N GLU A 31 -0.36 4.06 8.88
CA GLU A 31 0.14 2.90 8.14
C GLU A 31 -0.91 1.79 8.13
N ILE A 32 -1.04 1.10 6.99
CA ILE A 32 -1.81 -0.14 6.85
C ILE A 32 -0.79 -1.28 6.86
N GLU A 33 -0.31 -1.64 8.05
CA GLU A 33 0.77 -2.64 8.24
C GLU A 33 0.45 -3.96 7.52
N GLY A 34 -0.82 -4.38 7.57
CA GLY A 34 -1.32 -5.58 6.92
C GLY A 34 -1.08 -5.63 5.41
N PHE A 35 -0.92 -4.50 4.71
CA PHE A 35 -0.56 -4.50 3.29
C PHE A 35 0.84 -5.05 3.07
N GLY A 36 1.83 -4.53 3.80
CA GLY A 36 3.22 -4.97 3.67
C GLY A 36 3.38 -6.42 4.12
N GLU A 37 2.69 -6.81 5.20
CA GLU A 37 2.69 -8.18 5.73
C GLU A 37 2.10 -9.18 4.73
N LEU A 38 0.89 -8.92 4.23
CA LEU A 38 0.22 -9.80 3.27
C LEU A 38 1.02 -9.90 1.97
N PHE A 39 1.55 -8.77 1.48
CA PHE A 39 2.42 -8.77 0.31
C PHE A 39 3.65 -9.66 0.51
N ARG A 40 4.34 -9.54 1.65
CA ARG A 40 5.51 -10.38 1.96
C ARG A 40 5.15 -11.85 2.12
N TRP A 41 3.98 -12.17 2.67
CA TRP A 41 3.48 -13.54 2.74
C TRP A 41 3.26 -14.15 1.34
N ILE A 42 2.55 -13.45 0.45
CA ILE A 42 2.33 -13.87 -0.93
C ILE A 42 3.66 -14.00 -1.70
N SER A 43 4.53 -13.01 -1.54
CA SER A 43 5.86 -12.99 -2.16
C SER A 43 6.73 -14.15 -1.66
N TYR A 44 6.70 -14.47 -0.37
CA TYR A 44 7.41 -15.64 0.17
C TYR A 44 6.99 -16.95 -0.50
N GLN A 45 5.70 -17.13 -0.79
CA GLN A 45 5.21 -18.32 -1.51
C GLN A 45 5.75 -18.42 -2.94
N LYS A 46 6.15 -17.30 -3.56
CA LYS A 46 6.58 -17.21 -4.97
C LYS A 46 8.10 -17.17 -5.12
N VAL A 47 8.80 -16.42 -4.27
CA VAL A 47 10.25 -16.17 -4.36
C VAL A 47 11.02 -16.54 -3.09
N GLY A 48 10.36 -17.17 -2.12
CA GLY A 48 10.98 -17.61 -0.87
C GLY A 48 11.58 -16.45 -0.07
N THR A 49 12.76 -16.70 0.50
CA THR A 49 13.45 -15.73 1.36
C THR A 49 13.87 -14.45 0.64
N SER A 50 13.89 -14.42 -0.71
CA SER A 50 14.16 -13.18 -1.46
C SER A 50 13.17 -12.06 -1.14
N THR A 51 11.98 -12.37 -0.62
CA THR A 51 11.01 -11.36 -0.20
C THR A 51 11.54 -10.38 0.85
N ILE A 52 12.56 -10.74 1.64
CA ILE A 52 13.15 -9.85 2.66
C ILE A 52 13.82 -8.62 2.05
N GLN A 53 14.17 -8.66 0.76
CA GLN A 53 14.82 -7.55 0.05
C GLN A 53 13.83 -6.44 -0.35
N SER A 54 12.53 -6.63 -0.12
CA SER A 54 11.48 -5.68 -0.50
C SER A 54 10.75 -5.12 0.72
N ARG A 55 10.56 -3.80 0.72
CA ARG A 55 9.91 -3.03 1.78
C ARG A 55 8.58 -2.42 1.29
N ALA A 56 7.71 -3.24 0.70
CA ALA A 56 6.37 -2.81 0.30
C ALA A 56 5.61 -2.24 1.52
N ILE A 57 4.95 -1.10 1.33
CA ILE A 57 4.28 -0.33 2.39
C ILE A 57 3.00 0.30 1.85
N GLY A 58 2.00 0.45 2.72
CA GLY A 58 0.74 1.08 2.38
C GLY A 58 0.19 1.89 3.55
N GLY A 59 -0.67 2.86 3.27
CA GLY A 59 -1.24 3.73 4.29
C GLY A 59 -2.22 4.77 3.75
N VAL A 60 -2.53 5.75 4.59
CA VAL A 60 -3.48 6.83 4.31
C VAL A 60 -2.82 8.18 4.58
N ALA A 61 -3.02 9.16 3.70
CA ALA A 61 -2.67 10.57 3.90
C ALA A 61 -3.74 11.48 3.29
N ASP A 62 -4.25 12.46 4.06
CA ASP A 62 -5.30 13.40 3.66
C ASP A 62 -6.46 12.75 2.87
N GLY A 63 -6.94 11.61 3.38
CA GLY A 63 -8.00 10.80 2.76
C GLY A 63 -7.69 10.22 1.39
N THR A 64 -6.40 10.06 1.06
CA THR A 64 -5.91 9.34 -0.11
C THR A 64 -5.22 8.06 0.38
N TYR A 65 -5.46 6.92 -0.27
CA TYR A 65 -4.67 5.72 -0.03
C TYR A 65 -3.34 5.79 -0.77
N LEU A 66 -2.28 5.30 -0.14
CA LEU A 66 -0.94 5.24 -0.72
C LEU A 66 -0.45 3.80 -0.64
N PHE A 67 0.03 3.25 -1.77
CA PHE A 67 0.68 1.94 -1.82
C PHE A 67 1.99 2.01 -2.62
N ALA A 68 3.07 1.49 -2.04
CA ALA A 68 4.36 1.35 -2.70
C ALA A 68 4.66 -0.13 -2.95
N LEU A 69 4.76 -0.50 -4.22
CA LEU A 69 5.10 -1.85 -4.68
C LEU A 69 6.57 -1.91 -5.11
N PRO A 70 7.19 -3.11 -5.11
CA PRO A 70 8.53 -3.28 -5.67
C PRO A 70 8.60 -2.94 -7.16
N GLY A 71 9.82 -2.67 -7.65
CA GLY A 71 10.06 -2.28 -9.04
C GLY A 71 9.92 -3.41 -10.07
N SER A 72 9.89 -4.67 -9.62
CA SER A 72 9.74 -5.81 -10.53
C SER A 72 8.32 -5.88 -11.09
N PRO A 73 8.13 -6.06 -12.41
CA PRO A 73 6.80 -6.27 -13.00
C PRO A 73 6.03 -7.44 -12.38
N SER A 74 6.71 -8.52 -11.98
CA SER A 74 6.07 -9.66 -11.31
C SER A 74 5.50 -9.27 -9.95
N ALA A 75 6.26 -8.51 -9.16
CA ALA A 75 5.84 -8.03 -7.86
C ALA A 75 4.66 -7.04 -7.96
N CYS A 76 4.66 -6.17 -8.99
CA CYS A 76 3.53 -5.31 -9.28
C CYS A 76 2.27 -6.11 -9.59
N LYS A 77 2.40 -7.14 -10.44
CA LYS A 77 1.30 -8.04 -10.76
C LYS A 77 0.78 -8.74 -9.51
N ASP A 78 1.66 -9.24 -8.65
CA ASP A 78 1.26 -9.90 -7.42
C ASP A 78 0.53 -8.94 -6.46
N GLY A 79 1.04 -7.73 -6.26
CA GLY A 79 0.39 -6.72 -5.43
C GLY A 79 -0.99 -6.31 -5.96
N TRP A 80 -1.14 -6.22 -7.28
CA TRP A 80 -2.43 -5.92 -7.90
C TRP A 80 -3.40 -7.10 -7.83
N GLU A 81 -3.00 -8.26 -8.34
CA GLU A 81 -3.87 -9.41 -8.56
C GLU A 81 -4.27 -10.12 -7.26
N GLU A 82 -3.45 -10.05 -6.21
CA GLU A 82 -3.68 -10.81 -4.98
C GLU A 82 -4.22 -9.92 -3.85
N ILE A 83 -4.07 -8.58 -3.96
CA ILE A 83 -4.43 -7.64 -2.88
C ILE A 83 -5.27 -6.48 -3.40
N LEU A 84 -4.67 -5.58 -4.19
CA LEU A 84 -5.26 -4.26 -4.45
C LEU A 84 -6.54 -4.36 -5.28
N LYS A 85 -6.64 -5.26 -6.26
CA LYS A 85 -7.87 -5.39 -7.07
C LYS A 85 -9.10 -5.73 -6.23
N TYR A 86 -8.92 -6.47 -5.13
CA TYR A 86 -10.00 -6.83 -4.22
C TYR A 86 -10.33 -5.68 -3.29
N GLN A 87 -9.31 -5.04 -2.71
CA GLN A 87 -9.49 -3.94 -1.77
C GLN A 87 -10.00 -2.66 -2.43
N LEU A 88 -9.75 -2.48 -3.74
CA LEU A 88 -10.23 -1.35 -4.54
C LEU A 88 -11.50 -1.69 -5.36
N ASP A 89 -12.11 -2.85 -5.14
CA ASP A 89 -13.41 -3.21 -5.70
C ASP A 89 -14.50 -3.07 -4.61
N SER A 90 -15.43 -2.14 -4.80
CA SER A 90 -16.54 -1.89 -3.87
C SER A 90 -17.48 -3.08 -3.70
N ARG A 91 -17.42 -4.08 -4.58
CA ARG A 91 -18.21 -5.31 -4.53
C ARG A 91 -17.56 -6.39 -3.67
N HIS A 92 -16.28 -6.25 -3.31
CA HIS A 92 -15.57 -7.23 -2.51
C HIS A 92 -16.12 -7.30 -1.08
N LYS A 93 -16.25 -8.53 -0.55
CA LYS A 93 -16.84 -8.86 0.76
C LYS A 93 -15.86 -9.73 1.57
N PRO A 94 -15.89 -9.68 2.90
CA PRO A 94 -16.87 -8.99 3.75
C PRO A 94 -16.68 -7.47 3.84
N CYS A 95 -15.49 -6.96 3.52
CA CYS A 95 -15.15 -5.54 3.54
C CYS A 95 -14.10 -5.20 2.47
N ASN A 96 -14.00 -3.91 2.12
CA ASN A 96 -13.02 -3.38 1.19
C ASN A 96 -12.65 -1.92 1.58
N LEU A 97 -11.59 -1.37 0.97
CA LEU A 97 -11.14 -0.01 1.27
C LEU A 97 -12.06 1.06 0.69
N VAL A 98 -12.77 0.78 -0.41
CA VAL A 98 -13.68 1.75 -1.05
C VAL A 98 -14.80 2.15 -0.09
N GLU A 99 -15.35 1.20 0.68
CA GLU A 99 -16.37 1.46 1.70
C GLU A 99 -15.88 2.40 2.83
N LEU A 100 -14.56 2.49 3.05
CA LEU A 100 -13.95 3.34 4.08
C LEU A 100 -13.59 4.74 3.59
N MET A 101 -13.50 4.96 2.26
CA MET A 101 -13.06 6.24 1.66
C MET A 101 -13.79 7.48 2.22
N PRO A 102 -15.13 7.50 2.38
CA PRO A 102 -15.84 8.68 2.89
C PRO A 102 -15.44 9.08 4.31
N ARG A 103 -14.84 8.15 5.06
CA ARG A 103 -14.56 8.27 6.50
C ARG A 103 -13.09 8.58 6.80
N LEU A 104 -12.20 8.53 5.82
CA LEU A 104 -10.76 8.72 6.05
C LEU A 104 -10.41 10.07 6.67
N LYS A 105 -11.22 11.10 6.39
CA LYS A 105 -11.03 12.48 6.87
C LYS A 105 -11.79 12.83 8.15
N GLU A 106 -12.42 11.87 8.82
CA GLU A 106 -13.19 12.12 10.06
C GLU A 106 -12.33 12.83 11.13
N HIS A 107 -11.06 12.45 11.26
CA HIS A 107 -10.13 13.01 12.24
C HIS A 107 -9.68 14.45 11.93
N LEU A 108 -9.75 14.89 10.65
CA LEU A 108 -9.38 16.25 10.25
C LEU A 108 -10.47 17.26 10.61
N LYS A 109 -11.74 16.83 10.64
CA LYS A 109 -12.89 17.69 11.01
C LYS A 109 -12.92 18.04 12.49
N ALA A 110 -12.24 17.27 13.34
CA ALA A 110 -12.18 17.52 14.78
C ALA A 110 -11.14 18.60 15.16
N ALA A 111 -10.27 18.98 14.23
CA ALA A 111 -9.17 19.94 14.44
C ALA A 111 -9.47 21.35 13.88
N SER A 112 -10.66 21.57 13.33
CA SER A 112 -11.18 22.84 12.80
C SER A 112 -12.30 23.39 13.66
#